data_AF-A0A7X8LRK5-F1
#
_entry.id   AF-A0A7X8LRK5-F1
#
_cell.length_a   1.000
_cell.length_b   1.000
_cell.length_c   1.000
_cell.angle_alpha   90.00
_cell.angle_beta   90.00
_cell.angle_gamma   90.00
#
_symmetry.space_group_name_H-M   'P 1'
#
loop_
_entity.id
_entity.type
_entity.pdbx_description
1 polymer ?
#
loop_
_entity_poly.entity_id
_entity_poly.type
_entity_poly.pdbx_seq_one_letter_code
_entity_poly.pdbx_strand_id
1 'polypeptide(L)' 'RGMAGATVVKGIMGFGRNSRMHTANILRLSEDLPLVVELVDSAEKIDAFMPDLDAMIGDGLVTREPVQVVLYRSGDRK' A
#
# COMPACT_ATOMS: atom_id res chain seq x y z
N ARG A 1 15.47 -0.90 -2.25
CA ARG A 1 15.96 0.26 -1.47
C ARG A 1 15.52 0.10 -0.02
N GLY A 2 16.30 0.54 0.96
CA GLY A 2 15.93 0.39 2.38
C GLY A 2 14.92 1.45 2.81
N MET A 3 13.68 1.04 3.09
CA MET A 3 12.65 1.87 3.72
C MET A 3 12.65 1.66 5.23
N ALA A 4 12.26 2.66 6.00
CA ALA A 4 12.17 2.63 7.45
C ALA A 4 11.21 1.54 7.98
N GLY A 5 10.17 1.23 7.20
CA GLY A 5 9.21 0.18 7.48
C GLY A 5 8.01 0.25 6.55
N ALA A 6 7.13 -0.74 6.67
CA ALA A 6 5.85 -0.78 5.97
C ALA A 6 4.81 -1.44 6.88
N THR A 7 3.57 -0.95 6.82
CA THR A 7 2.41 -1.61 7.42
C THR A 7 1.52 -2.11 6.28
N VAL A 8 1.10 -3.37 6.36
CA VAL A 8 0.17 -3.95 5.38
C VAL A 8 -1.14 -4.27 6.08
N VAL A 9 -2.22 -3.68 5.59
CA VAL A 9 -3.59 -3.92 6.05
C VAL A 9 -4.34 -4.68 4.97
N LYS A 10 -4.94 -5.82 5.33
CA LYS A 10 -5.83 -6.57 4.46
C LYS A 10 -7.27 -6.25 4.81
N GLY A 11 -7.98 -5.59 3.89
CA GLY A 11 -9.39 -5.29 4.05
C GLY A 11 -10.25 -6.55 3.91
N ILE A 12 -11.43 -6.52 4.53
CA ILE A 12 -12.39 -7.62 4.44
C ILE A 12 -13.32 -7.51 3.22
N MET A 13 -13.40 -6.32 2.60
CA MET A 13 -14.16 -5.99 1.38
C MET A 13 -13.60 -4.69 0.77
N GLY A 14 -13.81 -4.44 -0.53
CA GLY A 14 -13.40 -3.20 -1.21
C GLY A 14 -14.17 -2.93 -2.51
N PHE A 15 -14.19 -1.66 -2.95
CA PHE A 15 -14.83 -1.20 -4.20
C PHE A 15 -13.95 -0.13 -4.86
N GLY A 16 -13.89 -0.06 -6.19
CA GLY A 16 -12.91 0.80 -6.88
C GLY A 16 -13.20 1.12 -8.34
N ARG A 17 -12.28 1.85 -8.98
CA ARG A 17 -12.42 2.39 -10.36
C ARG A 17 -12.73 1.32 -11.41
N ASN A 18 -12.27 0.08 -11.18
CA ASN A 18 -12.51 -1.06 -12.05
C ASN A 18 -13.70 -1.94 -11.62
N SER A 19 -14.69 -1.40 -10.90
CA SER A 19 -16.02 -2.03 -10.72
C SER A 19 -16.84 -2.12 -12.02
N ARG A 20 -16.19 -2.31 -13.18
CA ARG A 20 -16.84 -2.81 -14.40
C ARG A 20 -17.14 -4.28 -14.17
N MET A 21 -18.41 -4.64 -14.36
CA MET A 21 -18.92 -6.01 -14.41
C MET A 21 -17.92 -6.98 -15.06
N HIS A 22 -17.20 -7.76 -14.26
CA HIS A 22 -16.95 -9.13 -14.63
C HIS A 22 -18.20 -9.89 -14.25
N THR A 23 -19.09 -10.03 -15.23
CA THR A 23 -20.31 -10.82 -15.16
C THR A 23 -19.99 -12.20 -14.61
N ALA A 24 -20.66 -12.53 -13.50
CA ALA A 24 -20.82 -13.86 -12.94
C ALA A 24 -19.55 -14.73 -12.83
N ASN A 25 -18.77 -14.52 -11.78
CA ASN A 25 -18.16 -15.64 -11.08
C ASN A 25 -18.27 -15.38 -9.58
N ILE A 26 -19.36 -15.88 -9.00
CA ILE A 26 -19.77 -15.82 -7.59
C ILE A 26 -18.71 -16.39 -6.60
N LEU A 27 -17.57 -16.87 -7.10
CA LEU A 27 -16.49 -17.49 -6.32
C LEU A 27 -15.28 -16.58 -6.04
N ARG A 28 -15.21 -15.35 -6.59
CA ARG A 28 -14.02 -14.46 -6.41
C ARG A 28 -14.13 -13.40 -5.32
N LEU A 29 -15.29 -13.27 -4.67
CA LEU A 29 -15.51 -12.27 -3.63
C LEU A 29 -14.55 -12.41 -2.42
N SER A 30 -13.94 -13.58 -2.22
CA SER A 30 -12.99 -13.83 -1.12
C SER A 30 -11.51 -13.82 -1.53
N GLU A 31 -11.17 -13.75 -2.82
CA GLU A 31 -9.78 -13.86 -3.30
C GLU A 31 -9.15 -12.50 -3.64
N ASP A 32 -9.94 -11.53 -4.08
CA ASP A 32 -9.49 -10.16 -4.42
C ASP A 32 -9.73 -9.17 -3.25
N LEU A 33 -9.35 -9.57 -2.04
CA LEU A 33 -9.46 -8.69 -0.87
C LEU A 33 -8.46 -7.52 -0.98
N PRO A 34 -8.89 -6.26 -0.77
CA PRO A 34 -8.03 -5.11 -0.97
C PRO A 34 -6.86 -5.12 0.02
N LEU A 35 -5.67 -4.80 -0.48
CA LEU A 35 -4.48 -4.59 0.32
C LEU A 35 -4.15 -3.10 0.32
N VAL A 36 -3.95 -2.55 1.52
CA VAL A 36 -3.40 -1.20 1.72
C VAL A 36 -2.00 -1.37 2.29
N VAL A 37 -1.01 -0.81 1.60
CA VAL A 37 0.38 -0.79 2.05
C VAL A 37 0.71 0.65 2.42
N GLU A 38 0.96 0.90 3.70
CA GLU A 38 1.37 2.20 4.20
C GLU A 38 2.89 2.22 4.42
N LEU A 39 3.53 3.22 3.81
CA LEU A 39 4.95 3.48 3.91
C LEU A 39 5.14 4.83 4.59
N VAL A 40 5.94 4.87 5.65
CA VAL A 40 6.28 6.12 6.35
C VAL A 40 7.80 6.27 6.36
N ASP A 41 8.31 7.27 5.64
CA ASP A 41 9.73 7.62 5.60
C ASP A 41 9.88 9.10 5.20
N SER A 42 11.13 9.55 5.16
CA SER A 42 11.56 10.81 4.56
C SER A 42 11.04 10.97 3.12
N ALA A 43 10.70 12.22 2.75
CA ALA A 43 10.18 12.55 1.43
C ALA A 43 11.14 12.12 0.32
N GLU A 44 12.45 12.31 0.53
CA GLU A 44 13.49 11.96 -0.43
C GLU A 44 13.51 10.46 -0.74
N LYS A 45 13.32 9.61 0.27
CA LYS A 45 13.27 8.15 0.05
C LYS A 45 12.00 7.70 -0.62
N ILE A 46 10.86 8.31 -0.28
CA ILE A 46 9.58 8.03 -0.94
C ILE A 46 9.68 8.41 -2.42
N ASP A 47 10.15 9.62 -2.72
CA ASP A 47 10.32 10.11 -4.09
C ASP A 47 11.30 9.24 -4.90
N ALA A 48 12.38 8.79 -4.27
CA ALA A 48 13.34 7.89 -4.89
C ALA A 48 12.76 6.48 -5.16
N PHE A 49 11.71 6.06 -4.45
CA PHE A 49 11.04 4.77 -4.65
C PHE A 49 9.88 4.85 -5.65
N MET A 50 9.29 6.03 -5.87
CA MET A 50 8.14 6.20 -6.77
C MET A 50 8.32 5.61 -8.18
N PRO A 51 9.46 5.75 -8.87
CA PRO A 51 9.64 5.14 -10.19
C PRO A 51 9.62 3.61 -10.17
N ASP A 52 10.17 3.01 -9.11
CA ASP A 52 10.17 1.56 -8.91
C ASP A 52 8.71 1.10 -8.66
N LEU A 53 7.96 1.85 -7.85
CA LEU A 53 6.55 1.58 -7.55
C LEU A 53 5.65 1.68 -8.80
N ASP A 54 5.83 2.72 -9.61
CA ASP A 54 5.06 2.94 -10.84
C ASP A 54 5.26 1.79 -11.85
N ALA A 55 6.49 1.27 -11.95
CA ALA A 55 6.77 0.11 -12.78
C ALA A 55 6.17 -1.20 -12.24
N MET A 56 5.88 -1.28 -10.93
CA MET A 56 5.32 -2.47 -10.27
C MET A 56 3.79 -2.48 -10.24
N ILE A 57 3.14 -1.32 -10.14
CA ILE A 57 1.68 -1.21 -10.02
C ILE A 57 1.05 -1.20 -11.43
N GLY A 58 0.41 -2.32 -11.80
CA GLY A 58 -0.36 -2.40 -13.04
C GLY A 58 -1.76 -1.77 -12.95
N ASP A 59 -2.38 -1.80 -11.77
CA ASP A 59 -3.68 -1.19 -11.47
C ASP A 59 -3.77 -0.92 -9.97
N GLY A 60 -4.40 0.18 -9.58
CA GLY A 60 -4.51 0.60 -8.18
C GLY A 60 -4.56 2.11 -7.99
N LEU A 61 -4.39 2.51 -6.73
CA LEU A 61 -4.30 3.91 -6.32
C LEU A 61 -3.09 4.06 -5.40
N VAL A 62 -2.32 5.10 -5.63
CA VAL A 62 -1.25 5.54 -4.73
C VAL A 62 -1.63 6.90 -4.18
N THR A 63 -1.60 7.07 -2.87
CA THR A 63 -1.79 8.35 -2.18
C THR A 63 -0.50 8.75 -1.48
N ARG A 64 -0.29 10.05 -1.35
CA ARG A 64 0.84 10.62 -0.60
C ARG A 64 0.32 11.72 0.31
N GLU A 65 0.60 11.58 1.59
CA GLU A 65 0.20 12.54 2.61
C GLU A 65 1.38 12.85 3.52
N PRO A 66 1.63 14.13 3.87
CA PRO A 66 2.64 14.47 4.86
C PRO A 66 2.17 14.01 6.24
N VAL A 67 3.05 13.37 7.00
CA VAL A 67 2.77 12.92 8.37
C VAL A 67 3.86 13.41 9.32
N GLN A 68 3.48 13.64 10.58
CA GLN A 68 4.43 13.96 11.65
C GLN A 68 4.69 12.72 12.50
N VAL A 69 5.95 12.26 12.51
CA VAL A 69 6.36 11.15 13.36
C VAL A 69 6.66 11.68 14.77
N VAL A 70 5.76 11.41 15.73
CA VAL A 70 5.91 11.88 17.12
C VAL A 70 6.93 11.02 17.88
N LEU A 71 6.96 9.72 17.64
CA LEU A 71 7.87 8.77 18.27
C LEU A 71 8.31 7.72 17.26
N TYR A 72 9.62 7.48 17.21
CA TYR A 72 10.20 6.41 16.41
C TYR A 72 11.35 5.77 17.19
N ARG A 73 11.15 4.52 17.61
CA ARG A 73 12.09 3.76 18.43
C ARG A 73 12.23 2.36 17.86
N SER A 74 13.45 1.97 17.53
CA SER A 74 13.78 0.55 17.48
C SER A 74 14.05 0.11 18.91
N GLY A 75 13.33 -0.88 19.43
CA GLY A 75 13.80 -1.56 20.62
C GLY A 75 15.19 -2.14 20.31
N ASP A 76 16.18 -1.87 21.16
CA ASP A 76 17.48 -2.54 21.04
C ASP A 76 17.22 -4.05 21.07
N ARG A 77 17.40 -4.71 19.91
CA ARG A 77 17.49 -6.17 19.89
C ARG A 77 18.81 -6.51 20.59
N LYS A 78 18.71 -6.90 21.86
CA LYS A 78 19.69 -7.80 22.46
C LYS A 78 19.50 -9.21 21.91
#